data_AF-A0AAU7A7R0-F1
#
_entry.id   AF-A0AAU7A7R0-F1
#
_cell.length_a   1.000
_cell.length_b   1.000
_cell.length_c   1.000
_cell.angle_alpha   90.00
_cell.angle_beta   90.00
_cell.angle_gamma   90.00
#
_symmetry.space_group_name_H-M   'P 1'
#
loop_
_entity.id
_entity.type
_entity.pdbx_description
1 polymer ?
#
loop_
_entity_poly.entity_id
_entity_poly.type
_entity_poly.pdbx_seq_one_letter_code
_entity_poly.pdbx_strand_id
1 'polypeptide(L)' 'MTEHDLLAKLHTVLAEQLLERVTDPEAKSADLNVARQFLKDNGIEALETKGSPLADLVNTLPDFTDEDADLTEMQRH' A
#
# COMPACT_ATOMS: atom_id res chain seq x y z
N MET A 1 34.60 6.47 -1.77
CA MET A 1 33.19 6.11 -2.04
C MET A 1 33.17 4.62 -2.29
N THR A 2 32.51 3.88 -1.40
CA THR A 2 32.39 2.42 -1.50
C THR A 2 31.21 2.04 -2.40
N GLU A 3 31.09 0.76 -2.76
CA GLU A 3 29.94 0.24 -3.51
C GLU A 3 28.61 0.49 -2.76
N HIS A 4 28.61 0.29 -1.44
CA HIS A 4 27.47 0.57 -0.59
C HIS A 4 27.04 2.04 -0.66
N ASP A 5 28.00 2.98 -0.60
CA ASP A 5 27.71 4.42 -0.68
C ASP A 5 27.08 4.79 -2.03
N LEU A 6 27.50 4.12 -3.11
CA LEU A 6 26.96 4.35 -4.44
C LEU A 6 25.52 3.87 -4.56
N LEU A 7 25.21 2.69 -4.02
CA LEU A 7 23.86 2.11 -4.02
C LEU A 7 22.90 2.94 -3.14
N ALA A 8 23.35 3.39 -1.97
CA ALA A 8 22.56 4.26 -1.10
C ALA A 8 22.23 5.61 -1.77
N LYS A 9 23.20 6.19 -2.46
CA LYS A 9 22.99 7.41 -3.24
C LYS A 9 22.01 7.19 -4.40
N LEU A 10 22.14 6.07 -5.10
CA LEU A 10 21.21 5.72 -6.18
C LEU A 10 19.77 5.58 -5.65
N HIS A 11 19.59 4.91 -4.51
CA HIS A 11 18.28 4.77 -3.87
C HIS A 11 17.68 6.13 -3.50
N THR A 12 18.48 7.02 -2.88
CA THR A 12 18.05 8.36 -2.48
C THR A 12 17.56 9.17 -3.68
N VAL A 13 18.40 9.27 -4.72
CA VAL A 13 18.06 10.04 -5.92
C VAL A 13 16.83 9.47 -6.62
N LEU A 14 16.72 8.14 -6.71
CA LEU A 14 15.56 7.51 -7.34
C LEU A 14 14.27 7.78 -6.55
N ALA A 15 14.32 7.71 -5.22
CA ALA A 15 13.17 8.02 -4.36
C ALA A 15 12.73 9.48 -4.51
N GLU A 16 13.66 10.43 -4.53
CA GLU A 16 13.37 11.86 -4.74
C GLU A 16 12.72 12.12 -6.11
N GLN A 17 13.25 11.51 -7.18
CA GLN A 17 12.69 11.63 -8.52
C GLN A 17 11.29 11.04 -8.63
N LEU A 18 11.04 9.89 -7.99
CA LEU A 18 9.70 9.30 -7.96
C LEU A 18 8.74 10.15 -7.12
N LEU A 19 9.20 10.75 -6.03
CA LEU A 19 8.39 11.67 -5.23
C LEU A 19 7.93 12.89 -6.05
N GLU A 20 8.87 13.55 -6.73
CA GLU A 20 8.56 14.68 -7.62
C GLU A 20 7.49 14.30 -8.65
N ARG A 21 7.64 13.13 -9.27
CA ARG A 21 6.68 12.59 -10.25
C ARG A 21 5.31 12.32 -9.66
N VAL A 22 5.19 11.70 -8.49
CA VAL A 22 3.86 11.39 -7.91
C VAL A 22 3.14 12.61 -7.36
N THR A 23 3.87 13.70 -7.08
CA THR A 23 3.28 14.97 -6.65
C THR A 23 2.90 15.89 -7.80
N ASP A 24 3.34 15.59 -9.03
CA ASP A 24 2.97 16.33 -10.23
C ASP A 24 1.50 16.08 -10.59
N PRO A 25 0.64 17.11 -10.72
CA PRO A 25 -0.75 16.94 -11.13
C PRO A 25 -0.91 16.31 -12.53
N GLU A 26 0.10 16.38 -13.39
CA GLU A 26 0.12 15.79 -14.74
C GLU A 26 0.76 14.40 -14.77
N ALA A 27 1.03 13.80 -13.60
CA ALA A 27 1.59 12.46 -13.48
C ALA A 27 0.75 11.41 -14.20
N LYS A 28 1.38 10.55 -14.98
CA LYS A 28 0.68 9.50 -15.71
C LYS A 28 0.48 8.28 -14.81
N SER A 29 -0.51 7.45 -15.12
CA SER A 29 -0.74 6.18 -14.43
C SER A 29 0.50 5.28 -14.41
N ALA A 30 1.33 5.36 -15.46
CA ALA A 30 2.60 4.64 -15.52
C ALA A 30 3.60 5.10 -14.45
N ASP A 31 3.71 6.42 -14.22
CA ASP A 31 4.60 7.00 -13.21
C ASP A 31 4.19 6.56 -11.80
N LEU A 32 2.88 6.64 -11.51
CA LEU A 32 2.30 6.18 -10.24
C LEU A 32 2.52 4.67 -10.03
N ASN A 33 2.41 3.87 -11.09
CA ASN A 33 2.62 2.43 -11.04
C ASN A 33 4.08 2.08 -10.72
N VAL A 34 5.05 2.80 -11.30
CA VAL A 34 6.47 2.63 -11.01
C VAL A 34 6.77 3.02 -9.56
N ALA A 35 6.24 4.14 -9.07
CA ALA A 35 6.42 4.55 -7.68
C ALA A 35 5.82 3.55 -6.69
N ARG A 36 4.61 3.04 -6.95
CA ARG A 36 4.00 1.97 -6.14
C ARG A 36 4.87 0.72 -6.10
N GLN A 37 5.43 0.32 -7.23
CA GLN A 37 6.29 -0.86 -7.30
C GLN A 37 7.62 -0.64 -6.56
N PHE A 38 8.23 0.55 -6.68
CA PHE A 38 9.42 0.91 -5.92
C PHE A 38 9.20 0.81 -4.42
N LEU A 39 8.08 1.34 -3.91
CA LEU A 39 7.73 1.21 -2.50
C LEU A 39 7.57 -0.26 -2.08
N LYS A 40 6.85 -1.06 -2.88
CA LYS A 40 6.65 -2.49 -2.67
C LYS A 40 7.96 -3.28 -2.62
N ASP A 41 8.83 -3.09 -3.61
CA ASP A 41 10.10 -3.81 -3.73
C ASP A 41 11.07 -3.47 -2.58
N ASN A 42 10.90 -2.31 -1.96
CA ASN A 42 11.65 -1.88 -0.78
C ASN A 42 10.91 -2.16 0.55
N GLY A 43 9.81 -2.91 0.52
CA GLY A 43 9.04 -3.31 1.71
C GLY A 43 8.26 -2.18 2.38
N ILE A 44 8.11 -1.04 1.72
CA ILE A 44 7.26 0.08 2.15
C ILE A 44 5.85 -0.21 1.62
N GLU A 45 5.19 -1.18 2.24
CA GLU A 45 3.79 -1.52 1.94
C GLU A 45 2.87 -0.87 2.99
N ALA A 46 1.64 -0.54 2.59
CA ALA A 46 0.59 -0.14 3.52
C ALA A 46 0.11 -1.37 4.30
N LEU A 47 0.96 -1.90 5.16
CA LEU A 47 0.61 -2.97 6.08
C LEU A 47 -0.29 -2.39 7.17
N GLU A 48 -1.32 -3.14 7.53
CA GLU A 48 -2.15 -2.91 8.70
C GLU A 48 -1.28 -3.12 9.96
N THR A 49 -0.44 -2.13 10.24
CA THR A 49 0.35 -2.09 11.46
C THR A 49 -0.56 -1.65 12.58
N LYS A 50 -0.42 -2.26 13.78
CA LYS A 50 -1.24 -1.93 14.95
C LYS A 50 -1.17 -0.41 15.21
N GLY A 51 -2.33 0.26 15.18
CA GLY A 51 -2.46 1.72 15.33
C GLY A 51 -2.48 2.51 14.02
N SER A 52 -2.50 1.86 12.86
CA SER A 52 -2.79 2.51 11.58
C SER A 52 -4.29 2.76 11.39
N PRO A 53 -4.70 3.80 10.63
CA PRO A 53 -6.11 4.04 10.32
C PRO A 53 -6.80 2.84 9.63
N LEU A 54 -6.02 2.02 8.92
CA LEU A 54 -6.48 0.77 8.32
C LEU A 54 -6.78 -0.31 9.37
N ALA A 55 -5.93 -0.45 10.39
CA ALA A 55 -6.21 -1.35 11.51
C ALA A 55 -7.45 -0.90 12.30
N ASP A 56 -7.63 0.42 12.49
CA ASP A 56 -8.84 0.96 13.12
C ASP A 56 -10.09 0.65 12.28
N LEU A 57 -10.00 0.79 10.95
CA LEU A 57 -11.09 0.42 10.04
C LEU A 57 -11.42 -1.08 10.15
N VAL A 58 -10.43 -1.96 10.14
CA VAL A 58 -10.64 -3.41 10.30
C VAL A 58 -11.27 -3.74 11.65
N ASN A 59 -10.88 -3.07 12.73
CA ASN A 59 -11.51 -3.23 14.05
C ASN A 59 -12.97 -2.72 14.08
N THR A 60 -13.36 -1.82 13.18
CA THR A 60 -14.76 -1.38 13.03
C THR A 60 -15.60 -2.26 12.12
N LEU A 61 -14.98 -3.15 11.34
CA LEU A 61 -15.73 -4.10 10.54
C LEU A 61 -16.35 -5.14 11.48
N PRO A 62 -17.63 -5.48 11.30
CA PRO A 62 -18.24 -6.56 12.06
C PRO A 62 -17.52 -7.88 11.73
N ASP A 63 -17.42 -8.76 12.71
CA ASP A 63 -16.83 -10.09 12.51
C ASP A 63 -17.81 -10.90 11.64
N PHE A 64 -17.39 -11.22 10.41
CA PHE A 64 -18.21 -11.97 9.45
C PHE A 64 -18.04 -13.48 9.63
N THR A 65 -17.62 -13.95 10.81
CA THR A 65 -17.68 -15.36 11.14
C THR A 65 -19.14 -15.76 11.27
N ASP A 66 -19.66 -16.33 10.18
CA ASP A 66 -21.01 -16.84 9.98
C ASP A 66 -21.39 -17.94 11.00
N GLU A 67 -21.62 -17.56 12.26
CA GLU A 67 -22.47 -18.35 13.17
C GLU A 67 -23.88 -17.76 13.29
N ASP A 68 -24.09 -16.51 12.87
CA ASP A 68 -25.40 -15.82 12.86
C ASP A 68 -25.91 -15.44 11.46
N ALA A 69 -25.18 -15.77 10.39
CA ALA A 69 -25.75 -15.70 9.05
C ALA A 69 -26.70 -16.88 8.86
N ASP A 70 -27.99 -16.65 9.12
CA ASP A 70 -29.03 -17.60 8.80
C ASP A 70 -29.14 -17.75 7.27
N LEU A 71 -28.28 -18.61 6.72
CA LEU A 71 -28.19 -18.98 5.30
C LEU A 71 -29.51 -19.57 4.77
N THR A 72 -30.51 -19.79 5.62
CA THR A 72 -31.82 -20.28 5.22
C THR A 72 -32.68 -19.24 4.50
N GLU A 73 -32.43 -17.93 4.66
CA GLU A 73 -33.18 -16.88 3.93
C GLU A 73 -32.72 -16.69 2.49
N MET A 74 -31.47 -17.03 2.14
CA MET A 74 -30.95 -16.87 0.77
C MET A 74 -31.42 -17.95 -0.22
N GLN A 75 -32.14 -18.98 0.25
CA GLN A 75 -32.73 -20.03 -0.60
C GLN A 75 -34.23 -19.85 -0.85
N ARG A 76 -34.84 -18.75 -0.42
CA ARG A 76 -36.23 -18.40 -0.76
C ARG A 76 -36.29 -17.08 -1.52
N HIS A 77 -35.82 -17.08 -2.77
CA HIS A 77 -36.54 -16.51 -3.92
C HIS A 77 -35.79 -16.77 -5.23
#